data_AF-A0AAV1XEQ1-F1
#
_entry.id   AF-A0AAV1XEQ1-F1
#
_cell.length_a   1.000
_cell.length_b   1.000
_cell.length_c   1.000
_cell.angle_alpha   90.00
_cell.angle_beta   90.00
_cell.angle_gamma   90.00
#
_symmetry.space_group_name_H-M   'P 1'
#
loop_
_entity.id
_entity.type
_entity.pdbx_description
1 polymer ?
#
loop_
_entity_poly.entity_id
_entity_poly.type
_entity_poly.pdbx_seq_one_letter_code
_entity_poly.pdbx_strand_id
1 'polypeptide(L)'
;MVRAMQTTRIFPNGKTPRMRVAEIDARKSTTRISGVKKYHKFKPGSFALEIKKYQKSTENLIPKVPFQRLVQEIGQKIKPGIRFQNMAIATL
;
A
#
# COMPACT_ATOMS: atom_id res chain seq x y z
N MET A 1 36.12 -31.97 42.54
CA MET A 1 35.26 -30.85 42.07
C MET A 1 35.78 -30.37 40.73
N VAL A 2 35.11 -30.72 39.61
CA VAL A 2 35.57 -30.40 38.25
C VAL A 2 34.71 -29.26 37.69
N ARG A 3 35.34 -28.14 37.35
CA ARG A 3 34.71 -26.96 36.76
C ARG A 3 34.36 -27.27 35.30
N ALA A 4 33.07 -27.41 35.00
CA ALA A 4 32.60 -27.48 33.61
C ALA A 4 32.75 -26.11 32.95
N MET A 5 33.76 -25.94 32.09
CA MET A 5 33.86 -24.76 31.24
C MET A 5 32.81 -24.86 30.14
N GLN A 6 31.86 -23.92 30.12
CA GLN A 6 30.99 -23.71 28.96
C GLN A 6 31.80 -22.99 27.87
N THR A 7 32.11 -23.67 26.78
CA THR A 7 32.63 -23.04 25.58
C THR A 7 31.50 -22.36 24.84
N THR A 8 31.54 -21.03 24.72
CA THR A 8 30.66 -20.27 23.81
C THR A 8 31.00 -20.66 22.37
N ARG A 9 30.15 -21.46 21.71
CA ARG A 9 30.26 -21.72 20.26
C ARG A 9 29.84 -20.46 19.50
N ILE A 10 30.82 -19.73 18.98
CA ILE A 10 30.61 -18.61 18.08
C ILE A 10 30.56 -19.19 16.66
N PHE A 11 29.43 -19.06 15.95
CA PHE A 11 29.29 -19.47 14.56
C PHE A 11 29.68 -18.29 13.64
N PRO A 12 30.77 -18.38 12.86
CA PRO A 12 31.32 -17.23 12.11
C PRO A 12 30.47 -16.77 10.91
N ASN A 13 29.36 -17.44 10.58
CA ASN A 13 28.63 -17.23 9.32
C ASN A 13 27.10 -17.14 9.50
N GLY A 14 26.60 -16.90 10.72
CA GLY A 14 25.17 -16.64 10.98
C GLY A 14 24.17 -17.75 10.59
N LYS A 15 24.63 -18.92 10.16
CA LYS A 15 23.76 -20.03 9.76
C LYS A 15 23.39 -20.84 11.01
N THR A 16 22.21 -20.56 11.55
CA THR A 16 21.61 -21.37 12.61
C THR A 16 21.20 -22.75 12.08
N PRO A 17 21.16 -23.80 12.91
CA PRO A 17 20.67 -25.12 12.51
C PRO A 17 19.27 -25.00 11.89
N ARG A 18 19.05 -25.66 10.75
CA ARG A 18 17.76 -25.64 10.04
C ARG A 18 16.71 -26.32 10.92
N MET A 19 15.82 -25.53 11.51
CA MET A 19 14.76 -26.02 12.39
C MET A 19 13.69 -26.76 11.58
N ARG A 20 13.06 -27.78 12.17
CA ARG A 20 11.95 -28.50 11.54
C ARG A 20 10.77 -27.55 11.35
N VAL A 21 10.02 -27.73 10.26
CA VAL A 21 8.91 -26.82 9.85
C VAL A 21 7.90 -26.57 10.98
N ALA A 22 7.58 -27.60 11.77
CA ALA A 22 6.70 -27.50 12.94
C ALA A 22 7.19 -26.53 14.02
N GLU A 23 8.50 -26.30 14.13
CA GLU A 23 9.11 -25.41 15.13
C GLU A 23 9.15 -23.95 14.64
N ILE A 24 9.08 -23.72 13.33
CA ILE A 24 8.98 -22.39 12.72
C ILE A 24 7.57 -21.81 12.94
N ASP A 25 6.54 -22.63 12.77
CA ASP A 25 5.14 -22.20 12.93
C ASP A 25 4.79 -21.94 14.40
N ALA A 26 5.36 -22.71 15.33
CA ALA A 26 5.24 -22.44 16.77
C ALA A 26 5.86 -21.08 17.19
N ARG A 27 6.90 -20.60 16.51
CA ARG A 27 7.55 -19.31 16.81
C ARG A 27 6.79 -18.08 16.27
N LYS A 28 5.94 -18.26 15.25
CA LYS A 28 5.06 -17.17 14.77
C LYS A 28 3.87 -16.92 15.71
N SER A 29 3.46 -17.93 16.48
CA SER A 29 2.26 -17.85 17.31
C SER A 29 2.52 -17.38 18.75
N THR A 30 3.75 -17.43 19.26
CA THR A 30 4.04 -17.11 20.68
C THR A 30 4.53 -15.68 20.92
N THR A 31 4.40 -14.77 19.96
CA THR A 31 4.72 -13.34 20.16
C THR A 31 3.46 -12.47 20.16
N ARG A 32 3.02 -12.12 21.37
CA ARG A 32 2.10 -11.03 21.79
C ARG A 32 0.59 -11.29 21.73
N ILE A 33 0.07 -11.83 22.84
CA ILE A 33 -1.34 -11.74 23.24
C ILE A 33 -1.67 -10.35 23.85
N SER A 34 -0.68 -9.48 24.07
CA SER A 34 -0.86 -8.12 24.58
C SER A 34 -0.45 -7.05 23.55
N GLY A 35 -1.46 -6.45 22.91
CA GLY A 35 -1.29 -5.25 22.10
C GLY A 35 -1.65 -5.49 20.63
N VAL A 36 -2.77 -4.91 20.21
CA VAL A 36 -3.18 -4.77 18.81
C VAL A 36 -1.96 -4.41 17.97
N LYS A 37 -1.64 -5.22 16.95
CA LYS A 37 -0.59 -4.93 15.97
C LYS A 37 -0.87 -3.53 15.40
N LYS A 38 -0.10 -2.54 15.81
CA LYS A 38 -0.24 -1.17 15.31
C LYS A 38 -0.02 -1.21 13.79
N TYR A 39 -0.99 -0.70 13.04
CA TYR A 39 -0.84 -0.52 11.60
C TYR A 39 0.38 0.36 11.34
N HIS A 40 1.24 -0.05 10.39
CA HIS A 40 2.40 0.73 10.02
C HIS A 40 1.93 2.03 9.35
N LYS A 41 2.10 3.16 10.05
CA LYS A 41 1.77 4.49 9.53
C LYS A 41 2.96 5.04 8.76
N PHE A 42 2.70 5.47 7.53
CA PHE A 42 3.71 6.17 6.72
C PHE A 42 4.09 7.51 7.36
N LYS A 43 5.35 7.93 7.17
CA LYS A 43 5.85 9.20 7.68
C LYS A 43 5.24 10.36 6.88
N PRO A 44 5.05 11.55 7.48
CA PRO A 44 4.72 12.75 6.71
C PRO A 44 5.75 12.93 5.59
N GLY A 45 5.30 13.17 4.36
CA GLY A 45 6.14 13.21 3.15
C GLY A 45 6.23 11.90 2.37
N SER A 46 5.89 10.74 2.96
CA SER A 46 5.73 9.50 2.18
C SER A 46 4.53 9.57 1.23
N PHE A 47 3.46 10.27 1.61
CA PHE A 47 2.31 10.53 0.73
C PHE A 47 2.65 11.48 -0.44
N ALA A 48 3.70 12.30 -0.30
CA ALA A 48 4.16 13.15 -1.41
C ALA A 48 4.79 12.34 -2.56
N LEU A 49 5.02 11.03 -2.39
CA LEU A 49 5.37 10.13 -3.48
C LEU A 49 4.24 10.01 -4.52
N GLU A 50 2.98 10.26 -4.15
CA GLU A 50 1.85 10.29 -5.10
C GLU A 50 2.01 11.40 -6.14
N ILE A 51 2.62 12.54 -5.77
CA ILE A 51 2.93 13.63 -6.71
C ILE A 51 3.81 13.10 -7.85
N LYS A 52 4.85 12.35 -7.51
CA LYS A 52 5.75 11.76 -8.52
C LYS A 52 5.04 10.72 -9.39
N LYS A 53 4.08 9.97 -8.82
CA LYS A 53 3.27 9.01 -9.57
C LYS A 53 2.37 9.72 -10.59
N TYR A 54 1.59 10.70 -10.16
CA TYR A 54 0.64 11.43 -11.01
C TYR A 54 1.32 12.35 -12.04
N GLN A 55 2.53 12.83 -11.77
CA GLN A 55 3.31 13.58 -12.75
C GLN A 55 3.91 12.68 -13.85
N LYS A 56 4.08 11.38 -13.58
CA LYS A 56 4.60 10.42 -14.55
C LYS A 56 3.49 9.84 -15.44
N SER A 57 2.28 9.70 -14.91
CA SER A 57 1.11 9.25 -15.68
C SER A 57 0.38 10.43 -16.32
N THR A 58 -0.42 10.14 -17.34
CA THR A 58 -1.32 11.10 -18.00
C THR A 58 -2.78 10.67 -17.85
N GLU A 59 -3.09 9.92 -16.79
CA GLU A 59 -4.43 9.42 -16.53
C GLU A 59 -5.31 10.53 -15.93
N ASN A 60 -6.59 10.53 -16.26
CA ASN A 60 -7.52 11.50 -15.70
C ASN A 60 -7.68 11.26 -14.20
N LEU A 61 -7.45 12.29 -13.40
CA LEU A 61 -7.60 12.22 -11.94
C LEU A 61 -9.07 12.26 -11.49
N ILE A 62 -9.95 12.76 -12.35
CA ILE A 62 -11.39 12.85 -12.09
C ILE A 62 -12.08 11.65 -12.76
N PRO A 63 -12.95 10.91 -12.04
CA PRO A 63 -13.68 9.80 -12.63
C PRO A 63 -14.61 10.25 -13.76
N LYS A 64 -14.62 9.50 -14.86
CA LYS A 64 -15.32 9.88 -16.10
C LYS A 64 -16.83 10.04 -15.95
N VAL A 65 -17.50 9.15 -15.22
CA VAL A 65 -18.96 9.16 -15.06
C VAL A 65 -19.49 10.38 -14.32
N PRO A 66 -18.98 10.74 -13.11
CA PRO A 66 -19.43 11.95 -12.43
C PRO A 66 -19.07 13.22 -13.21
N PHE A 67 -17.90 13.26 -13.86
CA PHE A 67 -17.52 14.39 -14.73
C PHE A 67 -18.50 14.56 -15.90
N GLN A 68 -18.86 13.47 -16.58
CA GLN A 68 -19.84 13.48 -17.66
C GLN A 68 -21.22 13.97 -17.19
N ARG A 69 -21.68 13.54 -16.00
CA ARG A 69 -22.96 14.01 -15.43
C ARG A 69 -22.94 15.51 -15.18
N LEU A 70 -21.83 16.04 -14.67
CA LEU A 70 -21.65 17.47 -14.44
C LEU A 70 -21.71 18.27 -15.75
N VAL A 71 -21.00 17.82 -16.78
CA VAL A 71 -21.02 18.45 -18.11
C VAL A 71 -22.45 18.46 -18.69
N GLN A 72 -23.20 17.36 -18.54
CA GLN A 72 -24.60 17.29 -18.97
C GLN A 72 -25.48 18.26 -18.18
N GLU A 73 -25.34 18.32 -16.85
CA GLU A 73 -26.11 19.22 -16.00
C GLU A 73 -25.91 20.68 -16.42
N ILE A 74 -24.66 21.10 -16.63
CA ILE A 74 -24.33 22.47 -17.08
C ILE A 74 -24.87 22.71 -18.50
N GLY A 75 -24.72 21.74 -19.41
CA GLY A 75 -25.22 21.85 -20.78
C GLY A 75 -26.73 22.04 -20.85
N GLN A 76 -27.49 21.30 -20.04
CA GLN A 76 -28.96 21.45 -19.97
C GLN A 76 -29.39 22.83 -19.44
N LYS A 77 -28.61 23.44 -18.54
CA LYS A 77 -28.87 24.82 -18.06
C LYS A 77 -28.66 25.87 -19.15
N ILE A 78 -27.76 25.62 -20.10
CA ILE A 78 -27.47 26.53 -21.21
C ILE A 78 -28.49 26.37 -22.33
N LYS A 79 -28.71 25.13 -22.79
CA LYS A 79 -29.67 24.82 -23.84
C LYS A 79 -30.27 23.43 -23.61
N PRO A 80 -31.60 23.32 -23.45
CA PRO A 80 -32.24 22.03 -23.29
C PRO A 80 -32.05 21.17 -24.56
N GLY A 81 -31.75 19.88 -24.37
CA GLY A 81 -31.65 18.91 -25.46
C GLY A 81 -30.31 18.89 -26.21
N ILE A 82 -29.27 19.59 -25.73
CA ILE A 82 -27.92 19.46 -26.28
C ILE A 82 -27.38 18.03 -26.11
N ARG A 83 -26.67 17.54 -27.13
CA ARG A 83 -25.95 16.26 -27.11
C ARG A 83 -24.45 16.53 -27.27
N PHE A 84 -23.65 15.79 -26.53
CA PHE A 84 -22.19 15.89 -26.58
C PHE A 84 -21.61 14.67 -27.28
N GLN A 85 -20.60 14.90 -28.13
CA GLN A 85 -19.78 13.82 -28.67
C GLN A 85 -18.91 13.23 -27.55
N ASN A 86 -18.67 11.92 -27.59
CA ASN A 86 -17.85 11.24 -26.57
C ASN A 86 -16.43 11.81 -26.48
N MET A 87 -15.83 12.21 -27.61
CA MET A 87 -14.50 12.84 -27.62
C MET A 87 -14.51 14.22 -26.95
N ALA A 88 -15.56 15.01 -27.17
CA ALA A 88 -15.69 16.33 -26.56
C ALA A 88 -15.72 16.25 -25.02
N ILE A 89 -16.39 15.24 -24.46
CA ILE A 89 -16.41 15.01 -23.00
C ILE A 89 -15.04 14.56 -22.48
N ALA A 90 -14.25 13.85 -23.29
CA ALA A 90 -12.93 13.37 -22.86
C ALA A 90 -11.85 14.48 -22.88
N THR A 91 -12.06 15.55 -23.64
CA THR A 91 -11.13 16.69 -23.78
C THR A 91 -11.41 17.85 -22.84
N LEU A 92 -12.63 17.94 -22.30
CA LEU A 92 -13.02 18.93 -21.29
C LEU A 92 -12.36 18.60 -19.94
#